data_AF-A0A7V4PEG9-F1
#
_entry.id   AF-A0A7V4PEG9-F1
#
_cell.length_a   1.000
_cell.length_b   1.000
_cell.length_c   1.000
_cell.angle_alpha   90.00
_cell.angle_beta   90.00
_cell.angle_gamma   90.00
#
_symmetry.space_group_name_H-M   'P 1'
#
loop_
_entity.id
_entity.type
_entity.pdbx_description
1 polymer ?
#
loop_
_entity_poly.entity_id
_entity_poly.type
_entity_poly.pdbx_seq_one_letter_code
_entity_poly.pdbx_strand_id
1 'polypeptide(L)'
;MLNLIKGSSEILGMNARNLIYIRPNNLQKAKRLADNKLLSKRLLKKNGLPSSELIAKISSKTELDNFDFSKLPNSFVLKPNLGFGGEGIMVVYGRKKNVTDVWVKSDRSKVTVDDLKAHILNILDGSFSRTNIPDVAFFEERIKLSKVFKPYAYRGMPDVRVIVYNNVPVMAMLRLPTKESDGRANLQQGGIACGIDMASGITTTAVQGKSKIIEYLPGSRLSLSGIRIPYWDKILEMAVRAQQVSGLGYLGADIALDRDRGPVFLELNARPGLSIQVANLDGLLGRLKRVEGLKVKSVNHGVKLAKNLFGGEIEEEIEEISGKKIIGTVEKVKLVGKNNEEIEVEAKIDTGAYSTSIDAELARKLGFGEVLDYFSKIEIPQGFSRSNVKDIEAELRKKYLAGNEDLKDIVVIYSSSGVTVRPKVELVFYMDGEKVVSWANIMERTELKYPIIVGRKDLKRFLIQI
;
A
#
# COMPACT_ATOMS: atom_id res chain seq x y z
N MET A 1 -9.33 -26.81 2.10
CA MET A 1 -8.65 -25.98 3.12
C MET A 1 -7.38 -25.26 2.58
N LEU A 2 -6.81 -25.68 1.44
CA LEU A 2 -5.64 -25.05 0.78
C LEU A 2 -5.94 -24.31 -0.53
N ASN A 3 -7.19 -24.33 -1.03
CA ASN A 3 -7.54 -23.81 -2.37
C ASN A 3 -7.88 -22.31 -2.41
N LEU A 4 -7.70 -21.57 -1.30
CA LEU A 4 -8.12 -20.15 -1.21
C LEU A 4 -6.95 -19.16 -1.32
N ILE A 5 -5.71 -19.64 -1.39
CA ILE A 5 -4.51 -18.81 -1.52
C ILE A 5 -3.85 -19.19 -2.86
N LYS A 6 -3.63 -18.22 -3.75
CA LYS A 6 -2.80 -18.43 -4.95
C LYS A 6 -1.43 -18.91 -4.48
N GLY A 7 -0.94 -20.03 -5.00
CA GLY A 7 0.39 -20.57 -4.63
C GLY A 7 0.45 -21.20 -3.24
N SER A 8 -0.20 -22.34 -3.02
CA SER A 8 -0.12 -23.08 -1.75
C SER A 8 1.31 -23.44 -1.32
N SER A 9 2.25 -23.51 -2.28
CA SER A 9 3.70 -23.69 -2.05
C SER A 9 4.39 -22.46 -1.45
N GLU A 10 3.74 -21.30 -1.45
CA GLU A 10 4.25 -20.02 -0.94
C GLU A 10 3.73 -19.70 0.47
N ILE A 11 2.93 -20.58 1.07
CA ILE A 11 2.47 -20.44 2.45
C ILE A 11 3.59 -20.83 3.42
N LEU A 12 3.90 -19.94 4.36
CA LEU A 12 4.82 -20.24 5.45
C LEU A 12 4.10 -21.00 6.57
N GLY A 13 4.59 -22.19 6.90
CA GLY A 13 4.18 -22.94 8.07
C GLY A 13 4.90 -22.53 9.36
N MET A 14 4.33 -22.84 10.53
CA MET A 14 4.91 -22.49 11.84
C MET A 14 6.30 -23.09 12.05
N ASN A 15 6.52 -24.34 11.63
CA ASN A 15 7.81 -25.02 11.77
C ASN A 15 8.86 -24.36 10.87
N ALA A 16 8.54 -24.10 9.60
CA ALA A 16 9.41 -23.39 8.67
C ALA A 16 9.76 -21.99 9.19
N ARG A 17 8.78 -21.22 9.67
CA ARG A 17 9.01 -19.91 10.31
C ARG A 17 10.03 -20.00 11.44
N ASN A 18 9.85 -20.98 12.33
CA ASN A 18 10.72 -21.13 13.50
C ASN A 18 12.14 -21.58 13.13
N LEU A 19 12.27 -22.55 12.21
CA LEU A 19 13.55 -23.18 11.88
C LEU A 19 14.39 -22.38 10.87
N ILE A 20 13.74 -21.77 9.88
CA ILE A 20 14.41 -21.10 8.75
C ILE A 20 14.60 -19.61 9.03
N TYR A 21 13.58 -18.94 9.57
CA TYR A 21 13.60 -17.48 9.70
C TYR A 21 13.90 -16.99 11.11
N ILE A 22 13.34 -17.63 12.15
CA ILE A 22 13.53 -17.14 13.53
C ILE A 22 14.84 -17.68 14.14
N ARG A 23 15.06 -19.00 14.12
CA ARG A 23 16.22 -19.60 14.80
C ARG A 23 17.57 -19.09 14.27
N PRO A 24 17.78 -18.93 12.95
CA PRO A 24 19.05 -18.45 12.42
C PRO A 24 19.23 -16.93 12.59
N ASN A 25 18.14 -16.16 12.53
CA ASN A 25 18.22 -14.69 12.46
C ASN A 25 17.87 -13.96 13.76
N ASN A 26 17.26 -14.62 14.75
CA ASN A 26 16.92 -14.03 16.05
C ASN A 26 17.76 -14.65 17.18
N LEU A 27 18.83 -13.94 17.56
CA LEU A 27 19.67 -14.30 18.70
C LEU A 27 18.84 -14.42 20.00
N GLN A 28 19.28 -15.27 20.92
CA GLN A 28 18.56 -15.51 22.18
C GLN A 28 18.36 -14.22 23.00
N LYS A 29 19.37 -13.33 23.02
CA LYS A 29 19.29 -12.02 23.67
C LYS A 29 18.24 -11.11 23.04
N ALA A 30 18.15 -11.08 21.71
CA ALA A 30 17.16 -10.28 20.98
C ALA A 30 15.72 -10.80 21.23
N LYS A 31 15.53 -12.12 21.24
CA LYS A 31 14.23 -12.74 21.59
C LYS A 31 13.80 -12.37 23.02
N ARG A 32 14.72 -12.50 23.99
CA ARG A 32 14.46 -12.11 25.39
C ARG A 32 14.12 -10.63 25.52
N LEU A 33 14.76 -9.77 24.73
CA LEU A 33 14.45 -8.34 24.70
C LEU A 33 13.03 -8.07 24.19
N ALA A 34 12.60 -8.77 23.14
CA ALA A 34 11.27 -8.62 22.56
C ALA A 34 10.17 -9.19 23.48
N ASP A 35 10.41 -10.36 24.05
CA ASP A 35 9.48 -11.04 24.96
C ASP A 35 9.24 -10.24 26.27
N ASN A 36 10.16 -9.33 26.63
CA ASN A 36 10.04 -8.45 27.80
C ASN A 36 9.57 -7.04 27.40
N LYS A 37 8.32 -6.70 27.74
CA LYS A 37 7.68 -5.42 27.38
C LYS A 37 8.39 -4.19 27.95
N LEU A 38 8.98 -4.29 29.14
CA LEU A 38 9.73 -3.18 29.75
C LEU A 38 11.07 -2.94 29.06
N LEU A 39 11.78 -4.01 28.67
CA LEU A 39 13.05 -3.91 27.93
C LEU A 39 12.83 -3.37 26.52
N SER A 40 11.84 -3.90 25.79
CA SER A 40 11.51 -3.42 24.45
C SER A 40 11.10 -1.94 24.47
N LYS A 41 10.30 -1.49 25.43
CA LYS A 41 9.98 -0.06 25.62
C LYS A 41 11.20 0.81 25.85
N ARG A 42 12.10 0.41 26.75
CA ARG A 42 13.34 1.16 27.01
C ARG A 42 14.21 1.26 25.75
N LEU A 43 14.30 0.17 24.99
CA LEU A 43 15.02 0.16 23.72
C LEU A 43 14.40 1.15 22.72
N LEU A 44 13.07 1.08 22.52
CA LEU A 44 12.35 1.96 21.61
C LEU A 44 12.55 3.43 22.00
N LYS A 45 12.34 3.76 23.28
CA LYS A 45 12.50 5.12 23.81
C LYS A 45 13.92 5.65 23.61
N LYS A 46 14.95 4.85 23.90
CA LYS A 46 16.36 5.23 23.72
C LYS A 46 16.69 5.58 22.25
N ASN A 47 15.99 4.99 21.30
CA ASN A 47 16.20 5.19 19.87
C ASN A 47 15.17 6.16 19.24
N GLY A 48 14.43 6.92 20.05
CA GLY A 48 13.46 7.90 19.55
C GLY A 48 12.24 7.29 18.85
N LEU A 49 11.94 6.01 19.12
CA LEU A 49 10.76 5.34 18.59
C LEU A 49 9.58 5.48 19.58
N PRO A 50 8.45 6.10 19.15
CA PRO A 50 7.32 6.35 20.04
C PRO A 50 6.70 5.07 20.59
N SER A 51 6.46 5.02 21.90
CA SER A 51 5.70 3.97 22.58
C SER A 51 4.97 4.57 23.79
N SER A 52 4.00 3.85 24.38
CA SER A 52 3.29 4.35 25.57
C SER A 52 4.22 4.52 26.78
N GLU A 53 4.01 5.60 27.52
CA GLU A 53 4.87 5.97 28.65
C GLU A 53 4.65 5.06 29.85
N LEU A 54 5.74 4.64 30.49
CA LEU A 54 5.70 3.89 31.75
C LEU A 54 5.40 4.84 32.90
N ILE A 55 4.32 4.57 33.64
CA ILE A 55 3.91 5.34 34.82
C ILE A 55 4.56 4.77 36.08
N ALA A 56 4.41 3.47 36.29
CA ALA A 56 4.92 2.78 37.47
C ALA A 56 5.13 1.29 37.17
N LYS A 57 5.95 0.62 37.96
CA LYS A 57 6.15 -0.84 37.94
C LYS A 57 6.16 -1.37 39.37
N ILE A 58 5.72 -2.60 39.54
CA ILE A 58 5.65 -3.32 40.81
C ILE A 58 6.17 -4.73 40.55
N SER A 59 7.26 -5.07 41.23
CA SER A 59 8.05 -6.30 41.01
C SER A 59 8.00 -7.26 42.20
N SER A 60 7.40 -6.85 43.32
CA SER A 60 7.31 -7.66 44.54
C SER A 60 6.08 -7.29 45.38
N LYS A 61 5.71 -8.17 46.32
CA LYS A 61 4.63 -7.92 47.28
C LYS A 61 4.94 -6.72 48.18
N THR A 62 6.19 -6.59 48.62
CA THR A 62 6.66 -5.43 49.40
C THR A 62 6.55 -4.12 48.61
N GLU A 63 6.87 -4.12 47.30
CA GLU A 63 6.63 -2.93 46.45
C GLU A 63 5.14 -2.61 46.33
N LEU A 64 4.27 -3.64 46.24
CA LEU A 64 2.82 -3.46 46.17
C LEU A 64 2.25 -2.85 47.46
N ASP A 65 2.65 -3.35 48.63
CA ASP A 65 2.16 -2.90 49.92
C ASP A 65 2.51 -1.43 50.19
N ASN A 66 3.66 -0.98 49.70
CA ASN A 66 4.15 0.39 49.83
C ASN A 66 3.73 1.30 48.66
N PHE A 67 2.97 0.79 47.69
CA PHE A 67 2.61 1.57 46.50
C PHE A 67 1.48 2.56 46.78
N ASP A 68 1.73 3.84 46.51
CA ASP A 68 0.73 4.91 46.62
C ASP A 68 -0.10 5.02 45.34
N PHE A 69 -1.28 4.40 45.35
CA PHE A 69 -2.23 4.39 44.23
C PHE A 69 -2.83 5.77 43.90
N SER A 70 -2.78 6.74 44.82
CA SER A 70 -3.34 8.08 44.58
C SER A 70 -2.60 8.83 43.45
N LYS A 71 -1.32 8.52 43.27
CA LYS A 71 -0.42 9.06 42.22
C LYS A 71 -0.73 8.56 40.82
N LEU A 72 -1.53 7.50 40.67
CA LEU A 72 -1.92 7.03 39.34
C LEU A 72 -2.76 8.11 38.64
N PRO A 73 -2.65 8.25 37.31
CA PRO A 73 -3.48 9.20 36.57
C PRO A 73 -4.94 8.76 36.52
N ASN A 74 -5.79 9.63 35.97
CA ASN A 74 -7.20 9.34 35.76
C ASN A 74 -7.45 8.14 34.83
N SER A 75 -6.52 7.83 33.92
CA SER A 75 -6.64 6.70 33.02
C SER A 75 -5.27 6.08 32.75
N PHE A 76 -5.21 4.75 32.72
CA PHE A 76 -3.98 3.99 32.52
C PHE A 76 -4.31 2.59 31.98
N VAL A 77 -3.26 1.86 31.62
CA VAL A 77 -3.31 0.42 31.36
C VAL A 77 -2.41 -0.28 32.35
N LEU A 78 -2.95 -1.25 33.08
CA LEU A 78 -2.19 -2.17 33.92
C LEU A 78 -1.97 -3.46 33.14
N LYS A 79 -0.72 -3.93 33.03
CA LYS A 79 -0.43 -5.17 32.30
C LYS A 79 0.76 -5.95 32.86
N PRO A 80 0.78 -7.28 32.64
CA PRO A 80 1.94 -8.14 32.90
C PRO A 80 3.06 -7.87 31.89
N ASN A 81 4.31 -7.93 32.37
CA ASN A 81 5.49 -7.76 31.54
C ASN A 81 5.72 -8.94 30.57
N LEU A 82 5.48 -10.17 31.00
CA LEU A 82 5.63 -11.40 30.23
C LEU A 82 4.30 -12.03 29.76
N GLY A 83 3.17 -11.34 29.99
CA GLY A 83 1.85 -11.90 29.63
C GLY A 83 1.65 -12.15 28.14
N PHE A 84 0.82 -13.15 27.83
CA PHE A 84 0.57 -13.64 26.47
C PHE A 84 -0.85 -13.34 25.98
N GLY A 85 -1.03 -13.10 24.67
CA GLY A 85 -2.36 -13.07 24.04
C GLY A 85 -3.31 -11.95 24.52
N GLY A 86 -2.79 -10.94 25.22
CA GLY A 86 -3.58 -9.88 25.83
C GLY A 86 -4.14 -10.22 27.22
N GLU A 87 -3.75 -11.35 27.79
CA GLU A 87 -4.17 -11.75 29.13
C GLU A 87 -3.52 -10.88 30.22
N GLY A 88 -4.25 -10.68 31.31
CA GLY A 88 -3.82 -9.82 32.42
C GLY A 88 -3.85 -8.31 32.13
N ILE A 89 -4.26 -7.88 30.93
CA ILE A 89 -4.39 -6.46 30.59
C ILE A 89 -5.68 -5.90 31.18
N MET A 90 -5.56 -4.88 32.04
CA MET A 90 -6.67 -4.11 32.57
C MET A 90 -6.60 -2.68 32.06
N VAL A 91 -7.60 -2.27 31.28
CA VAL A 91 -7.69 -0.91 30.71
C VAL A 91 -8.65 -0.06 31.53
N VAL A 92 -8.13 1.04 32.07
CA VAL A 92 -8.88 2.01 32.88
C VAL A 92 -9.09 3.31 32.09
N TYR A 93 -10.35 3.76 32.01
CA TYR A 93 -10.75 4.87 31.14
C TYR A 93 -10.86 6.22 31.86
N GLY A 94 -11.11 6.20 33.17
CA GLY A 94 -11.31 7.39 33.97
C GLY A 94 -11.29 7.09 35.46
N ARG A 95 -11.17 8.15 36.26
CA ARG A 95 -11.39 8.13 37.71
C ARG A 95 -12.81 8.59 38.02
N LYS A 96 -13.45 8.01 39.01
CA LYS A 96 -14.79 8.41 39.45
C LYS A 96 -14.74 9.85 39.99
N LYS A 97 -15.74 10.68 39.66
CA LYS A 97 -15.83 12.05 40.19
C LYS A 97 -15.90 12.01 41.72
N ASN A 98 -15.15 12.92 42.37
CA ASN A 98 -15.11 13.12 43.82
C ASN A 98 -14.60 11.92 44.64
N VAL A 99 -13.90 10.97 44.02
CA VAL A 99 -13.31 9.80 44.69
C VAL A 99 -11.90 9.59 44.13
N THR A 100 -10.89 9.49 45.01
CA THR A 100 -9.47 9.49 44.62
C THR A 100 -8.92 8.11 44.24
N ASP A 101 -9.62 7.06 44.66
CA ASP A 101 -9.17 5.66 44.74
C ASP A 101 -10.10 4.69 44.01
N VAL A 102 -11.05 5.22 43.22
CA VAL A 102 -11.97 4.42 42.40
C VAL A 102 -11.91 4.86 40.95
N TRP A 103 -11.65 3.91 40.07
CA TRP A 103 -11.59 4.07 38.63
C TRP A 103 -12.75 3.38 37.91
N VAL A 104 -12.88 3.63 36.61
CA VAL A 104 -13.92 3.06 35.75
C VAL A 104 -13.33 2.46 34.47
N LYS A 105 -13.84 1.28 34.08
CA LYS A 105 -13.53 0.62 32.80
C LYS A 105 -14.47 1.10 31.68
N SER A 106 -14.27 0.61 30.45
CA SER A 106 -15.09 0.94 29.27
C SER A 106 -16.56 0.53 29.41
N ASP A 107 -16.83 -0.53 30.16
CA ASP A 107 -18.17 -1.05 30.45
C ASP A 107 -18.83 -0.34 31.65
N ARG A 108 -18.19 0.69 32.21
CA ARG A 108 -18.60 1.43 33.42
C ARG A 108 -18.49 0.65 34.73
N SER A 109 -17.93 -0.56 34.71
CA SER A 109 -17.57 -1.25 35.95
C SER A 109 -16.52 -0.45 36.73
N LYS A 110 -16.62 -0.53 38.06
CA LYS A 110 -15.70 0.16 38.97
C LYS A 110 -14.46 -0.69 39.20
N VAL A 111 -13.34 -0.03 39.46
CA VAL A 111 -12.08 -0.65 39.87
C VAL A 111 -11.60 0.07 41.11
N THR A 112 -11.55 -0.64 42.23
CA THR A 112 -11.03 -0.15 43.50
C THR A 112 -9.53 -0.44 43.64
N VAL A 113 -8.89 0.14 44.67
CA VAL A 113 -7.49 -0.20 45.01
C VAL A 113 -7.34 -1.68 45.32
N ASP A 114 -8.30 -2.30 46.02
CA ASP A 114 -8.23 -3.72 46.36
C ASP A 114 -8.33 -4.61 45.11
N ASP A 115 -9.16 -4.22 44.13
CA ASP A 115 -9.21 -4.90 42.82
C ASP A 115 -7.85 -4.81 42.09
N LEU A 116 -7.20 -3.64 42.14
CA LEU A 116 -5.87 -3.47 41.55
C LEU A 116 -4.83 -4.33 42.27
N LYS A 117 -4.83 -4.34 43.61
CA LYS A 117 -3.93 -5.16 44.42
C LYS A 117 -4.09 -6.65 44.11
N ALA A 118 -5.33 -7.14 44.12
CA ALA A 118 -5.63 -8.54 43.80
C ALA A 118 -5.14 -8.90 42.39
N HIS A 119 -5.39 -8.03 41.40
CA HIS A 119 -4.92 -8.25 40.03
C HIS A 119 -3.39 -8.22 39.90
N ILE A 120 -2.72 -7.32 40.61
CA ILE A 120 -1.25 -7.26 40.63
C ILE A 120 -0.67 -8.52 41.28
N LEU A 121 -1.24 -9.01 42.37
CA LEU A 121 -0.82 -10.26 43.00
C LEU A 121 -0.90 -11.44 42.01
N ASN A 122 -2.00 -11.56 41.26
CA ASN A 122 -2.12 -12.56 40.20
C ASN A 122 -1.04 -12.42 39.11
N ILE A 123 -0.66 -11.18 38.75
CA ILE A 123 0.47 -10.94 37.83
C ILE A 123 1.79 -11.42 38.46
N LEU A 124 2.06 -11.01 39.71
CA LEU A 124 3.30 -11.37 40.42
C LEU A 124 3.45 -12.88 40.61
N ASP A 125 2.34 -13.58 40.86
CA ASP A 125 2.31 -15.04 40.99
C ASP A 125 2.37 -15.75 39.62
N GLY A 126 2.37 -14.99 38.52
CA GLY A 126 2.61 -15.50 37.17
C GLY A 126 1.37 -16.04 36.46
N SER A 127 0.15 -15.79 36.96
CA SER A 127 -1.11 -16.36 36.45
C SER A 127 -1.42 -16.05 34.99
N PHE A 128 -0.80 -15.00 34.42
CA PHE A 128 -0.98 -14.58 33.02
C PHE A 128 0.23 -14.90 32.12
N SER A 129 1.24 -15.58 32.68
CA SER A 129 2.42 -16.03 31.94
C SER A 129 2.21 -17.46 31.46
N ARG A 130 2.82 -17.83 30.31
CA ARG A 130 2.67 -19.18 29.74
C ARG A 130 3.22 -20.32 30.60
N THR A 131 4.07 -19.99 31.56
CA THR A 131 4.86 -20.96 32.34
C THR A 131 4.68 -20.75 33.85
N ASN A 132 3.68 -19.98 34.28
CA ASN A 132 3.46 -19.59 35.67
C ASN A 132 4.74 -19.09 36.38
N ILE A 133 5.54 -18.32 35.66
CA ILE A 133 6.77 -17.71 36.20
C ILE A 133 6.40 -16.38 36.83
N PRO A 134 6.96 -16.03 38.00
CA PRO A 134 6.78 -14.71 38.59
C PRO A 134 7.08 -13.58 37.60
N ASP A 135 6.19 -12.59 37.55
CA ASP A 135 6.24 -11.50 36.57
C ASP A 135 6.28 -10.13 37.26
N VAL A 136 6.38 -9.08 36.45
CA VAL A 136 6.32 -7.68 36.89
C VAL A 136 5.02 -7.07 36.38
N ALA A 137 4.24 -6.51 37.29
CA ALA A 137 3.09 -5.69 36.94
C ALA A 137 3.55 -4.27 36.66
N PHE A 138 2.98 -3.63 35.64
CA PHE A 138 3.28 -2.22 35.39
C PHE A 138 2.11 -1.45 34.82
N PHE A 139 2.12 -0.16 35.13
CA PHE A 139 1.17 0.83 34.68
C PHE A 139 1.79 1.64 33.54
N GLU A 140 1.03 1.82 32.48
CA GLU A 140 1.42 2.68 31.37
C GLU A 140 0.28 3.62 30.96
N GLU A 141 0.66 4.66 30.24
CA GLU A 141 -0.25 5.59 29.63
C GLU A 141 -1.22 4.85 28.68
N ARG A 142 -2.51 5.17 28.79
CA ARG A 142 -3.53 4.67 27.87
C ARG A 142 -3.47 5.44 26.55
N ILE A 143 -3.20 4.72 25.48
CA ILE A 143 -3.22 5.25 24.10
C ILE A 143 -4.65 5.70 23.74
N LYS A 144 -4.76 6.87 23.10
CA LYS A 144 -6.04 7.44 22.69
C LYS A 144 -6.35 6.98 21.28
N LEU A 145 -7.44 6.23 21.12
CA LEU A 145 -7.85 5.71 19.82
C LEU A 145 -8.02 6.82 18.76
N SER A 146 -7.34 6.69 17.63
CA SER A 146 -7.51 7.58 16.47
C SER A 146 -8.95 7.55 15.95
N LYS A 147 -9.44 8.72 15.48
CA LYS A 147 -10.81 8.89 14.99
C LYS A 147 -11.15 7.94 13.84
N VAL A 148 -10.18 7.63 12.97
CA VAL A 148 -10.36 6.75 11.80
C VAL A 148 -10.84 5.35 12.18
N PHE A 149 -10.38 4.81 13.32
CA PHE A 149 -10.73 3.45 13.74
C PHE A 149 -11.87 3.39 14.75
N LYS A 150 -12.33 4.54 15.27
CA LYS A 150 -13.41 4.59 16.25
C LYS A 150 -14.69 3.86 15.78
N PRO A 151 -15.12 3.94 14.50
CA PRO A 151 -16.29 3.20 14.02
C PRO A 151 -16.07 1.69 13.90
N TYR A 152 -14.82 1.24 13.84
CA TYR A 152 -14.44 -0.15 13.56
C TYR A 152 -14.05 -0.95 14.81
N ALA A 153 -13.78 -0.27 15.93
CA ALA A 153 -13.24 -0.88 17.13
C ALA A 153 -14.29 -1.00 18.25
N TYR A 154 -14.43 -2.21 18.81
CA TYR A 154 -15.24 -2.42 20.00
C TYR A 154 -14.36 -2.40 21.27
N ARG A 155 -14.48 -1.35 22.10
CA ARG A 155 -13.88 -1.21 23.46
C ARG A 155 -12.35 -1.39 23.60
N GLY A 156 -11.65 -1.77 22.54
CA GLY A 156 -10.23 -2.07 22.50
C GLY A 156 -9.42 -1.14 21.60
N MET A 157 -8.14 -1.47 21.46
CA MET A 157 -7.20 -0.77 20.59
C MET A 157 -6.94 -1.58 19.32
N PRO A 158 -7.33 -1.08 18.14
CA PRO A 158 -6.82 -1.54 16.87
C PRO A 158 -5.31 -1.32 16.75
N ASP A 159 -4.66 -2.21 16.03
CA ASP A 159 -3.25 -2.10 15.76
C ASP A 159 -2.91 -2.60 14.36
N VAL A 160 -1.84 -2.07 13.81
CA VAL A 160 -1.26 -2.46 12.54
C VAL A 160 -0.06 -3.34 12.85
N ARG A 161 -0.14 -4.61 12.45
CA ARG A 161 0.99 -5.53 12.51
C ARG A 161 1.74 -5.47 11.19
N VAL A 162 3.05 -5.23 11.27
CA VAL A 162 3.96 -5.27 10.13
C VAL A 162 4.99 -6.37 10.36
N ILE A 163 5.12 -7.32 9.43
CA ILE A 163 6.20 -8.30 9.42
C ILE A 163 7.38 -7.71 8.66
N VAL A 164 8.55 -7.75 9.27
CA VAL A 164 9.80 -7.24 8.68
C VAL A 164 10.83 -8.36 8.65
N TYR A 165 11.48 -8.54 7.51
CA TYR A 165 12.57 -9.48 7.30
C TYR A 165 13.64 -8.83 6.41
N ASN A 166 14.92 -9.03 6.73
CA ASN A 166 16.03 -8.42 6.02
C ASN A 166 15.90 -6.88 5.83
N ASN A 167 15.42 -6.15 6.83
CA ASN A 167 15.13 -4.71 6.79
C ASN A 167 14.09 -4.28 5.73
N VAL A 168 13.26 -5.21 5.24
CA VAL A 168 12.16 -4.95 4.31
C VAL A 168 10.83 -5.32 5.00
N PRO A 169 9.85 -4.41 5.08
CA PRO A 169 8.49 -4.76 5.46
C PRO A 169 7.86 -5.68 4.40
N VAL A 170 7.55 -6.92 4.74
CA VAL A 170 7.11 -7.91 3.73
C VAL A 170 5.59 -8.06 3.65
N MET A 171 4.88 -7.82 4.75
CA MET A 171 3.43 -8.01 4.83
C MET A 171 2.87 -7.28 6.04
N ALA A 172 1.67 -6.73 5.91
CA ALA A 172 0.99 -6.03 7.00
C ALA A 172 -0.49 -6.43 7.12
N MET A 173 -1.05 -6.23 8.30
CA MET A 173 -2.49 -6.33 8.53
C MET A 173 -2.96 -5.35 9.60
N LEU A 174 -4.18 -4.84 9.46
CA LEU A 174 -4.91 -4.15 10.51
C LEU A 174 -5.64 -5.20 11.35
N ARG A 175 -5.53 -5.12 12.68
CA ARG A 175 -6.28 -5.96 13.61
C ARG A 175 -7.32 -5.11 14.32
N LEU A 176 -8.56 -5.59 14.30
CA LEU A 176 -9.71 -4.90 14.87
C LEU A 176 -10.29 -5.72 16.04
N PRO A 177 -10.48 -5.09 17.21
CA PRO A 177 -11.16 -5.71 18.35
C PRO A 177 -12.68 -5.75 18.12
N THR A 178 -13.29 -6.90 18.40
CA THR A 178 -14.72 -7.17 18.24
C THR A 178 -15.40 -7.47 19.57
N LYS A 179 -16.74 -7.53 19.56
CA LYS A 179 -17.53 -8.03 20.70
C LYS A 179 -17.17 -9.47 21.07
N GLU A 180 -16.99 -10.34 20.08
CA GLU A 180 -16.65 -11.75 20.25
C GLU A 180 -15.30 -11.93 20.97
N SER A 181 -14.34 -11.05 20.66
CA SER A 181 -13.02 -11.02 21.31
C SER A 181 -12.96 -10.27 22.65
N ASP A 182 -14.10 -9.87 23.21
CA ASP A 182 -14.20 -9.00 24.38
C ASP A 182 -13.31 -7.73 24.26
N GLY A 183 -13.28 -7.17 23.05
CA GLY A 183 -12.49 -5.98 22.75
C GLY A 183 -10.99 -6.21 22.58
N ARG A 184 -10.56 -7.42 22.20
CA ARG A 184 -9.14 -7.73 21.95
C ARG A 184 -8.84 -7.88 20.45
N ALA A 185 -7.71 -7.31 20.01
CA ALA A 185 -7.21 -7.46 18.63
C ALA A 185 -6.53 -8.83 18.40
N ASN A 186 -7.19 -9.91 18.84
CA ASN A 186 -6.73 -11.28 18.71
C ASN A 186 -7.69 -12.07 17.82
N LEU A 187 -7.21 -12.42 16.63
CA LEU A 187 -8.00 -13.14 15.63
C LEU A 187 -8.50 -14.50 16.15
N GLN A 188 -7.72 -15.22 16.97
CA GLN A 188 -8.15 -16.52 17.52
C GLN A 188 -9.29 -16.40 18.52
N GLN A 189 -9.48 -15.23 19.13
CA GLN A 189 -10.56 -14.94 20.07
C GLN A 189 -11.77 -14.30 19.37
N GLY A 190 -11.84 -14.33 18.03
CA GLY A 190 -12.95 -13.73 17.28
C GLY A 190 -12.74 -12.27 16.88
N GLY A 191 -11.50 -11.75 17.01
CA GLY A 191 -11.11 -10.47 16.41
C GLY A 191 -11.21 -10.50 14.88
N ILE A 192 -10.99 -9.35 14.25
CA ILE A 192 -10.93 -9.22 12.78
C ILE A 192 -9.50 -8.86 12.38
N ALA A 193 -9.03 -9.40 11.26
CA ALA A 193 -7.79 -9.01 10.62
C ALA A 193 -8.06 -8.62 9.17
N CYS A 194 -7.59 -7.44 8.75
CA CYS A 194 -7.67 -6.95 7.38
C CYS A 194 -6.26 -6.93 6.79
N GLY A 195 -6.04 -7.58 5.64
CA GLY A 195 -4.81 -7.41 4.88
C GLY A 195 -4.59 -5.95 4.51
N ILE A 196 -3.34 -5.55 4.31
CA ILE A 196 -2.99 -4.19 3.91
C ILE A 196 -2.09 -4.27 2.69
N ASP A 197 -2.47 -3.56 1.64
CA ASP A 197 -1.62 -3.37 0.48
C ASP A 197 -0.36 -2.55 0.85
N MET A 198 0.83 -3.04 0.48
CA MET A 198 2.07 -2.45 0.93
C MET A 198 2.37 -1.09 0.26
N ALA A 199 1.94 -0.87 -0.98
CA ALA A 199 2.18 0.38 -1.70
C ALA A 199 1.30 1.52 -1.18
N SER A 200 -0.01 1.29 -1.17
CA SER A 200 -1.05 2.28 -0.86
C SER A 200 -1.34 2.42 0.63
N GLY A 201 -1.12 1.37 1.43
CA GLY A 201 -1.52 1.34 2.84
C GLY A 201 -3.04 1.23 3.03
N ILE A 202 -3.75 0.68 2.04
CA ILE A 202 -5.20 0.50 2.07
C ILE A 202 -5.53 -0.95 2.45
N THR A 203 -6.57 -1.15 3.26
CA THR A 203 -7.02 -2.50 3.59
C THR A 203 -7.66 -3.21 2.41
N THR A 204 -7.36 -4.50 2.26
CA THR A 204 -7.86 -5.35 1.16
C THR A 204 -8.89 -6.34 1.68
N THR A 205 -8.53 -7.61 1.85
CA THR A 205 -9.42 -8.65 2.36
C THR A 205 -9.50 -8.59 3.89
N ALA A 206 -10.69 -8.87 4.45
CA ALA A 206 -10.86 -9.01 5.89
C ALA A 206 -11.33 -10.41 6.29
N VAL A 207 -10.81 -10.88 7.42
CA VAL A 207 -11.12 -12.20 7.99
C VAL A 207 -11.45 -12.08 9.47
N GLN A 208 -12.42 -12.87 9.94
CA GLN A 208 -12.81 -12.98 11.33
C GLN A 208 -12.57 -14.41 11.85
N GLY A 209 -12.11 -14.53 13.09
CA GLY A 209 -11.89 -15.83 13.71
C GLY A 209 -10.86 -16.66 12.94
N LYS A 210 -11.09 -17.97 12.79
CA LYS A 210 -10.10 -18.87 12.19
C LYS A 210 -9.80 -18.57 10.71
N SER A 211 -10.83 -18.29 9.90
CA SER A 211 -10.68 -18.11 8.45
C SER A 211 -11.94 -17.57 7.75
N LYS A 212 -12.89 -16.97 8.48
CA LYS A 212 -14.13 -16.51 7.86
C LYS A 212 -13.87 -15.19 7.13
N ILE A 213 -13.88 -15.19 5.80
CA ILE A 213 -13.81 -13.95 5.00
C ILE A 213 -15.09 -13.16 5.23
N ILE A 214 -14.93 -11.86 5.46
CA ILE A 214 -16.04 -10.92 5.65
C ILE A 214 -15.74 -9.63 4.89
N GLU A 215 -16.77 -9.02 4.31
CA GLU A 215 -16.64 -7.73 3.61
C GLU A 215 -16.95 -6.56 4.55
N TYR A 216 -17.94 -6.73 5.41
CA TYR A 216 -18.46 -5.69 6.31
C TYR A 216 -18.19 -6.03 7.77
N LEU A 217 -18.04 -4.98 8.58
CA LEU A 217 -17.95 -5.11 10.03
C LEU A 217 -19.23 -5.79 10.56
N PRO A 218 -19.15 -6.86 11.38
CA PRO A 218 -20.31 -7.60 11.85
C PRO A 218 -21.34 -6.70 12.54
N GLY A 219 -22.58 -6.72 12.06
CA GLY A 219 -23.68 -5.88 12.57
C GLY A 219 -23.61 -4.42 12.14
N SER A 220 -22.83 -4.10 11.10
CA SER A 220 -22.69 -2.76 10.52
C SER A 220 -22.62 -2.82 9.00
N ARG A 221 -22.81 -1.68 8.33
CA ARG A 221 -22.64 -1.51 6.87
C ARG A 221 -21.25 -0.98 6.49
N LEU A 222 -20.36 -0.85 7.47
CA LEU A 222 -19.00 -0.35 7.24
C LEU A 222 -18.16 -1.41 6.54
N SER A 223 -17.62 -1.06 5.36
CA SER A 223 -16.67 -1.91 4.64
C SER A 223 -15.35 -2.03 5.41
N LEU A 224 -14.78 -3.23 5.40
CA LEU A 224 -13.47 -3.54 5.97
C LEU A 224 -12.34 -3.46 4.92
N SER A 225 -12.69 -3.42 3.63
CA SER A 225 -11.79 -3.05 2.54
C SER A 225 -11.82 -1.54 2.30
N GLY A 226 -10.75 -0.97 1.75
CA GLY A 226 -10.68 0.45 1.40
C GLY A 226 -10.33 1.38 2.58
N ILE A 227 -10.02 0.85 3.76
CA ILE A 227 -9.62 1.66 4.91
C ILE A 227 -8.18 2.10 4.70
N ARG A 228 -7.97 3.39 4.38
CA ARG A 228 -6.62 3.97 4.27
C ARG A 228 -6.01 4.14 5.66
N ILE A 229 -4.85 3.52 5.90
CA ILE A 229 -4.10 3.60 7.15
C ILE A 229 -3.33 4.94 7.20
N PRO A 230 -3.62 5.84 8.15
CA PRO A 230 -2.87 7.08 8.28
C PRO A 230 -1.40 6.85 8.63
N TYR A 231 -0.53 7.73 8.15
CA TYR A 231 0.92 7.70 8.40
C TYR A 231 1.60 6.41 7.91
N TRP A 232 1.13 5.84 6.81
CA TRP A 232 1.59 4.53 6.33
C TRP A 232 3.11 4.43 6.17
N ASP A 233 3.73 5.39 5.48
CA ASP A 233 5.18 5.40 5.26
C ASP A 233 5.95 5.46 6.59
N LYS A 234 5.48 6.30 7.52
CA LYS A 234 6.06 6.42 8.85
C LYS A 234 5.94 5.11 9.64
N ILE A 235 4.82 4.38 9.52
CA ILE A 235 4.64 3.07 10.15
C ILE A 235 5.67 2.07 9.60
N LEU A 236 5.85 2.03 8.28
CA LEU A 236 6.83 1.15 7.63
C LEU A 236 8.27 1.50 8.05
N GLU A 237 8.62 2.78 8.04
CA GLU A 237 9.92 3.28 8.51
C GLU A 237 10.16 2.90 9.98
N MET A 238 9.17 3.10 10.85
CA MET A 238 9.24 2.71 12.26
C MET A 238 9.49 1.22 12.41
N ALA A 239 8.78 0.38 11.66
CA ALA A 239 8.95 -1.08 11.71
C ALA A 239 10.36 -1.53 11.31
N VAL A 240 10.94 -0.94 10.25
CA VAL A 240 12.32 -1.21 9.83
C VAL A 240 13.33 -0.74 10.88
N ARG A 241 13.16 0.47 11.42
CA ARG A 241 14.03 0.99 12.49
C ARG A 241 13.95 0.12 13.74
N ALA A 242 12.76 -0.33 14.12
CA ALA A 242 12.57 -1.26 15.23
C ALA A 242 13.31 -2.58 15.01
N GLN A 243 13.34 -3.09 13.78
CA GLN A 243 14.13 -4.27 13.43
C GLN A 243 15.63 -4.03 13.66
N GLN A 244 16.16 -2.93 13.14
CA GLN A 244 17.57 -2.56 13.25
C GLN A 244 18.02 -2.41 14.71
N VAL A 245 17.24 -1.70 15.54
CA VAL A 245 17.63 -1.44 16.93
C VAL A 245 17.40 -2.63 17.86
N SER A 246 16.44 -3.52 17.54
CA SER A 246 16.20 -4.73 18.34
C SER A 246 17.16 -5.87 18.02
N GLY A 247 17.79 -5.85 16.84
CA GLY A 247 18.64 -6.93 16.37
C GLY A 247 17.87 -8.22 16.04
N LEU A 248 16.55 -8.14 15.86
CA LEU A 248 15.73 -9.26 15.39
C LEU A 248 15.81 -9.33 13.86
N GLY A 249 16.38 -10.38 13.29
CA GLY A 249 16.35 -10.57 11.83
C GLY A 249 14.98 -10.93 11.27
N TYR A 250 14.04 -11.42 12.09
CA TYR A 250 12.62 -11.59 11.75
C TYR A 250 11.74 -10.98 12.86
N LEU A 251 10.96 -9.95 12.52
CA LEU A 251 10.20 -9.14 13.47
C LEU A 251 8.72 -9.05 13.07
N GLY A 252 7.83 -9.13 14.06
CA GLY A 252 6.48 -8.55 13.96
C GLY A 252 6.40 -7.29 14.81
N ALA A 253 6.17 -6.15 14.17
CA ALA A 253 5.99 -4.86 14.83
C ALA A 253 4.49 -4.56 14.95
N ASP A 254 4.00 -4.34 16.17
CA ASP A 254 2.60 -4.02 16.42
C ASP A 254 2.47 -2.55 16.81
N ILE A 255 1.78 -1.78 15.97
CA ILE A 255 1.76 -0.31 16.04
C ILE A 255 0.30 0.15 16.14
N ALA A 256 -0.04 0.89 17.19
CA ALA A 256 -1.32 1.57 17.31
C ALA A 256 -1.25 2.98 16.73
N LEU A 257 -2.42 3.52 16.37
CA LEU A 257 -2.56 4.93 16.02
C LEU A 257 -3.16 5.72 17.18
N ASP A 258 -2.30 6.48 17.86
CA ASP A 258 -2.71 7.45 18.85
C ASP A 258 -3.28 8.70 18.17
N ARG A 259 -4.40 9.21 18.70
CA ARG A 259 -5.09 10.39 18.18
C ARG A 259 -4.22 11.65 18.19
N ASP A 260 -3.40 11.81 19.22
CA ASP A 260 -2.66 13.05 19.48
C ASP A 260 -1.19 12.92 19.02
N ARG A 261 -0.60 11.72 19.10
CA ARG A 261 0.82 11.47 18.77
C ARG A 261 1.06 10.77 17.42
N GLY A 262 0.02 10.24 16.79
CA GLY A 262 0.16 9.40 15.60
C GLY A 262 0.65 7.97 15.92
N PRO A 263 1.47 7.35 15.07
CA PRO A 263 1.89 5.96 15.26
C PRO A 263 2.73 5.75 16.53
N VAL A 264 2.36 4.75 17.33
CA VAL A 264 3.05 4.37 18.57
C VAL A 264 3.16 2.85 18.68
N PHE A 265 4.32 2.34 19.09
CA PHE A 265 4.50 0.90 19.32
C PHE A 265 3.70 0.41 20.53
N LEU A 266 2.98 -0.70 20.32
CA LEU A 266 2.39 -1.51 21.39
C LEU A 266 3.38 -2.57 21.87
N GLU A 267 3.94 -3.33 20.93
CA GLU A 267 4.85 -4.44 21.21
C GLU A 267 5.75 -4.78 20.02
N LEU A 268 6.88 -5.44 20.33
CA LEU A 268 7.75 -6.08 19.35
C LEU A 268 7.67 -7.59 19.56
N ASN A 269 7.36 -8.32 18.49
CA ASN A 269 7.17 -9.76 18.53
C ASN A 269 8.29 -10.48 17.79
N ALA A 270 9.05 -11.30 18.50
CA ALA A 270 10.08 -12.16 17.89
C ALA A 270 9.49 -13.41 17.22
N ARG A 271 8.21 -13.74 17.49
CA ARG A 271 7.51 -14.93 16.97
C ARG A 271 6.07 -14.59 16.53
N PRO A 272 5.88 -13.63 15.63
CA PRO A 272 4.54 -13.19 15.24
C PRO A 272 3.72 -14.32 14.60
N GLY A 273 2.41 -14.30 14.84
CA GLY A 273 1.46 -15.26 14.28
C GLY A 273 1.37 -15.19 12.75
N LEU A 274 0.94 -16.30 12.14
CA LEU A 274 0.92 -16.47 10.68
C LEU A 274 -0.43 -16.21 10.03
N SER A 275 -1.43 -15.81 10.81
CA SER A 275 -2.77 -15.46 10.31
C SER A 275 -2.77 -14.26 9.36
N ILE A 276 -1.70 -13.47 9.37
CA ILE A 276 -1.48 -12.37 8.43
C ILE A 276 -1.55 -12.83 6.96
N GLN A 277 -1.15 -14.07 6.67
CA GLN A 277 -1.26 -14.68 5.34
C GLN A 277 -2.72 -14.85 4.91
N VAL A 278 -3.56 -15.26 5.86
CA VAL A 278 -4.99 -15.46 5.62
C VAL A 278 -5.69 -14.11 5.39
N ALA A 279 -5.29 -13.07 6.14
CA ALA A 279 -5.84 -11.73 5.98
C ALA A 279 -5.44 -11.08 4.63
N ASN A 280 -4.26 -11.41 4.08
CA ASN A 280 -3.79 -10.90 2.80
C ASN A 280 -4.11 -11.82 1.61
N LEU A 281 -4.72 -13.01 1.85
CA LEU A 281 -4.90 -14.07 0.86
C LEU A 281 -3.61 -14.42 0.08
N ASP A 282 -2.46 -14.30 0.74
CA ASP A 282 -1.15 -14.41 0.10
C ASP A 282 -0.13 -15.11 1.00
N GLY A 283 0.83 -15.80 0.37
CA GLY A 283 1.85 -16.60 1.02
C GLY A 283 3.02 -15.76 1.55
N LEU A 284 3.30 -15.86 2.85
CA LEU A 284 4.43 -15.15 3.46
C LEU A 284 5.78 -15.75 3.05
N LEU A 285 5.86 -17.05 2.72
CA LEU A 285 7.13 -17.70 2.34
C LEU A 285 7.66 -17.13 1.03
N GLY A 286 6.79 -16.95 0.03
CA GLY A 286 7.17 -16.35 -1.26
C GLY A 286 7.76 -14.95 -1.07
N ARG A 287 7.10 -14.12 -0.26
CA ARG A 287 7.58 -12.77 0.06
C ARG A 287 8.92 -12.76 0.77
N LEU A 288 9.12 -13.63 1.77
CA LEU A 288 10.38 -13.73 2.50
C LEU A 288 11.55 -14.13 1.58
N LYS A 289 11.32 -15.09 0.67
CA LYS A 289 12.34 -15.53 -0.30
C LYS A 289 12.75 -14.40 -1.24
N ARG A 290 11.82 -13.56 -1.71
CA ARG A 290 12.12 -12.44 -2.62
C ARG A 290 13.08 -11.41 -2.03
N VAL A 291 13.04 -11.22 -0.72
CA VAL A 291 13.92 -10.24 -0.04
C VAL A 291 15.14 -10.87 0.59
N GLU A 292 15.27 -12.19 0.56
CA GLU A 292 16.42 -12.91 1.10
C GLU A 292 17.68 -12.55 0.31
N GLY A 293 18.77 -12.23 1.01
CA GLY A 293 20.05 -11.86 0.39
C GLY A 293 20.10 -10.45 -0.22
N LEU A 294 19.00 -9.70 -0.27
CA LEU A 294 19.02 -8.32 -0.76
C LEU A 294 19.87 -7.41 0.15
N LYS A 295 20.65 -6.50 -0.46
CA LYS A 295 21.42 -5.48 0.27
C LYS A 295 20.58 -4.23 0.51
N VAL A 296 20.00 -4.11 1.70
CA VAL A 296 19.23 -2.92 2.09
C VAL A 296 20.15 -1.82 2.62
N LYS A 297 20.38 -0.79 1.79
CA LYS A 297 21.29 0.33 2.09
C LYS A 297 20.79 1.31 3.16
N SER A 298 19.47 1.46 3.32
CA SER A 298 18.86 2.41 4.26
C SER A 298 17.43 2.02 4.60
N VAL A 299 16.86 2.64 5.64
CA VAL A 299 15.44 2.47 6.02
C VAL A 299 14.52 2.77 4.83
N ASN A 300 14.72 3.92 4.18
CA ASN A 300 13.90 4.33 3.03
C ASN A 300 14.06 3.38 1.84
N HIS A 301 15.24 2.82 1.63
CA HIS A 301 15.43 1.80 0.60
C HIS A 301 14.64 0.53 0.92
N GLY A 302 14.62 0.08 2.18
CA GLY A 302 13.80 -1.04 2.62
C GLY A 302 12.30 -0.82 2.43
N VAL A 303 11.81 0.39 2.74
CA VAL A 303 10.41 0.77 2.52
C VAL A 303 10.06 0.81 1.03
N LYS A 304 10.91 1.41 0.18
CA LYS A 304 10.69 1.43 -1.28
C LYS A 304 10.67 0.02 -1.88
N LEU A 305 11.60 -0.84 -1.48
CA LEU A 305 11.62 -2.25 -1.90
C LEU A 305 10.33 -2.96 -1.51
N ALA A 306 9.84 -2.75 -0.28
CA ALA A 306 8.59 -3.33 0.18
C ALA A 306 7.40 -2.92 -0.70
N LYS A 307 7.26 -1.62 -0.97
CA LYS A 307 6.17 -1.10 -1.79
C LYS A 307 6.22 -1.65 -3.21
N ASN A 308 7.40 -1.67 -3.83
CA ASN A 308 7.56 -2.12 -5.22
C ASN A 308 7.39 -3.63 -5.38
N LEU A 309 7.84 -4.43 -4.40
CA LEU A 309 7.81 -5.90 -4.49
C LEU A 309 6.47 -6.50 -4.05
N PHE A 310 5.74 -5.80 -3.18
CA PHE A 310 4.60 -6.35 -2.44
C PHE A 310 3.35 -5.47 -2.43
N GLY A 311 3.38 -4.33 -3.12
CA GLY A 311 2.19 -3.55 -3.42
C GLY A 311 1.45 -4.11 -4.64
N GLY A 312 0.16 -3.80 -4.74
CA GLY A 312 -0.63 -3.93 -5.96
C GLY A 312 -0.07 -3.05 -7.08
N GLU A 313 -0.57 -3.26 -8.30
CA GLU A 313 -0.13 -2.54 -9.49
C GLU A 313 -0.31 -1.03 -9.26
N ILE A 314 0.82 -0.32 -9.17
CA ILE A 314 0.93 1.13 -8.93
C ILE A 314 0.17 1.94 -10.00
N GLU A 315 -0.16 1.29 -11.11
CA GLU A 315 -0.81 1.84 -12.29
C GLU A 315 -2.25 2.27 -11.99
N GLU A 316 -3.08 1.42 -11.35
CA GLU A 316 -4.49 1.74 -11.07
C GLU A 316 -4.67 3.00 -10.19
N GLU A 317 -3.80 3.21 -9.19
CA GLU A 317 -3.91 4.36 -8.26
C GLU A 317 -3.46 5.69 -8.93
N ILE A 318 -2.50 5.66 -9.87
CA ILE A 318 -2.10 6.86 -10.64
C ILE A 318 -3.19 7.23 -11.65
N GLU A 319 -3.86 6.24 -12.25
CA GLU A 319 -5.00 6.47 -13.15
C GLU A 319 -6.19 7.10 -12.41
N GLU A 320 -6.55 6.57 -11.23
CA GLU A 320 -7.62 7.12 -10.40
C GLU A 320 -7.35 8.56 -9.93
N ILE A 321 -6.10 8.89 -9.59
CA ILE A 321 -5.72 10.24 -9.10
C ILE A 321 -5.61 11.25 -10.24
N SER A 322 -5.04 10.85 -11.39
CA SER A 322 -4.77 11.77 -12.50
C SER A 322 -5.91 11.89 -13.50
N GLY A 323 -6.84 10.93 -13.50
CA GLY A 323 -7.87 10.78 -14.55
C GLY A 323 -7.28 10.49 -15.92
N LYS A 324 -6.01 10.10 -15.99
CA LYS A 324 -5.28 9.78 -17.22
C LYS A 324 -4.80 8.34 -17.17
N LYS A 325 -4.94 7.66 -18.29
CA LYS A 325 -4.48 6.28 -18.46
C LYS A 325 -2.98 6.20 -18.57
N ILE A 326 -2.35 5.17 -18.01
CA ILE A 326 -0.91 4.97 -18.12
C ILE A 326 -0.63 4.10 -19.34
N ILE A 327 0.28 4.55 -20.20
CA ILE A 327 0.72 3.82 -21.39
C ILE A 327 2.24 3.73 -21.41
N GLY A 328 2.77 2.66 -21.99
CA GLY A 328 4.19 2.50 -22.24
C GLY A 328 4.69 3.33 -23.43
N THR A 329 5.99 3.18 -23.73
CA THR A 329 6.63 3.79 -24.91
C THR A 329 6.21 3.15 -26.25
N VAL A 330 5.60 1.97 -26.19
CA VAL A 330 5.03 1.22 -27.33
C VAL A 330 3.68 0.65 -26.88
N GLU A 331 2.64 0.88 -27.67
CA GLU A 331 1.27 0.46 -27.35
C GLU A 331 0.59 -0.25 -28.51
N LYS A 332 -0.29 -1.21 -28.21
CA LYS A 332 -1.19 -1.74 -29.23
C LYS A 332 -2.32 -0.75 -29.46
N VAL A 333 -2.51 -0.35 -30.71
CA VAL A 333 -3.61 0.52 -31.11
C VAL A 333 -4.51 -0.20 -32.09
N LYS A 334 -5.81 -0.02 -31.91
CA LYS A 334 -6.85 -0.53 -32.80
C LYS A 334 -7.34 0.61 -33.69
N LEU A 335 -6.96 0.58 -34.95
CA LEU A 335 -7.33 1.56 -35.96
C LEU A 335 -8.69 1.21 -36.54
N VAL A 336 -9.54 2.23 -36.75
CA VAL A 336 -10.86 2.06 -37.37
C VAL A 336 -10.88 2.80 -38.70
N GLY A 337 -10.97 2.04 -39.79
CA GLY A 337 -11.05 2.55 -41.15
C GLY A 337 -12.44 3.03 -41.54
N LYS A 338 -12.55 3.73 -42.67
CA LYS A 338 -13.81 4.28 -43.20
C LYS A 338 -14.87 3.21 -43.45
N ASN A 339 -14.43 1.99 -43.78
CA ASN A 339 -15.30 0.85 -44.08
C ASN A 339 -15.67 0.03 -42.83
N ASN A 340 -15.46 0.58 -41.61
CA ASN A 340 -15.50 -0.14 -40.34
C ASN A 340 -14.52 -1.31 -40.24
N GLU A 341 -13.48 -1.33 -41.08
CA GLU A 341 -12.38 -2.28 -40.94
C GLU A 341 -11.55 -1.92 -39.71
N GLU A 342 -11.26 -2.90 -38.88
CA GLU A 342 -10.51 -2.73 -37.65
C GLU A 342 -9.14 -3.42 -37.79
N ILE A 343 -8.06 -2.66 -37.63
CA ILE A 343 -6.69 -3.18 -37.76
C ILE A 343 -5.92 -2.88 -36.48
N GLU A 344 -5.36 -3.91 -35.86
CA GLU A 344 -4.50 -3.77 -34.69
C GLU A 344 -3.02 -3.73 -35.10
N VAL A 345 -2.29 -2.71 -34.61
CA VAL A 345 -0.85 -2.56 -34.84
C VAL A 345 -0.14 -2.05 -33.59
N GLU A 346 1.17 -2.27 -33.52
CA GLU A 346 2.01 -1.62 -32.51
C GLU A 346 2.33 -0.17 -32.92
N ALA A 347 2.00 0.75 -32.03
CA ALA A 347 2.29 2.16 -32.13
C ALA A 347 3.48 2.55 -31.27
N LYS A 348 4.36 3.39 -31.81
CA LYS A 348 5.36 4.07 -30.97
C LYS A 348 4.74 5.33 -30.35
N ILE A 349 4.86 5.46 -29.04
CA ILE A 349 4.47 6.68 -28.32
C ILE A 349 5.66 7.64 -28.31
N ASP A 350 5.53 8.79 -28.97
CA ASP A 350 6.64 9.72 -29.15
C ASP A 350 6.24 11.15 -28.78
N THR A 351 6.66 11.58 -27.58
CA THR A 351 6.41 12.95 -27.09
C THR A 351 7.16 14.03 -27.87
N GLY A 352 8.24 13.65 -28.58
CA GLY A 352 8.98 14.53 -29.47
C GLY A 352 8.23 14.80 -30.77
N ALA A 353 7.36 13.88 -31.21
CA ALA A 353 6.52 14.08 -32.38
C ALA A 353 5.33 15.01 -32.05
N TYR A 354 5.13 16.05 -32.85
CA TYR A 354 4.04 17.00 -32.63
C TYR A 354 2.65 16.38 -32.87
N SER A 355 2.53 15.61 -33.96
CA SER A 355 1.28 15.04 -34.46
C SER A 355 1.45 13.57 -34.79
N THR A 356 0.37 12.80 -34.68
CA THR A 356 0.35 11.40 -35.07
C THR A 356 0.61 11.24 -36.57
N SER A 357 1.36 10.20 -36.92
CA SER A 357 1.67 9.84 -38.30
C SER A 357 1.45 8.35 -38.55
N ILE A 358 0.88 8.02 -39.69
CA ILE A 358 0.56 6.65 -40.12
C ILE A 358 1.25 6.33 -41.45
N ASP A 359 1.61 5.07 -41.63
CA ASP A 359 2.15 4.54 -42.88
C ASP A 359 1.11 4.57 -44.02
N ALA A 360 1.60 4.81 -45.25
CA ALA A 360 0.76 4.93 -46.43
C ALA A 360 0.03 3.63 -46.82
N GLU A 361 0.67 2.46 -46.71
CA GLU A 361 0.01 1.18 -47.01
C GLU A 361 -1.08 0.88 -46.00
N LEU A 362 -0.81 1.16 -44.72
CA LEU A 362 -1.79 1.00 -43.65
C LEU A 362 -2.98 1.96 -43.83
N ALA A 363 -2.72 3.21 -44.23
CA ALA A 363 -3.76 4.17 -44.55
C ALA A 363 -4.63 3.72 -45.74
N ARG A 364 -4.03 3.12 -46.79
CA ARG A 364 -4.78 2.54 -47.91
C ARG A 364 -5.73 1.44 -47.46
N LYS A 365 -5.27 0.53 -46.59
CA LYS A 365 -6.13 -0.54 -46.00
C LYS A 365 -7.30 0.05 -45.23
N LEU A 366 -7.08 1.13 -44.48
CA LEU A 366 -8.13 1.82 -43.72
C LEU A 366 -9.12 2.64 -44.59
N GLY A 367 -9.00 2.58 -45.91
CA GLY A 367 -9.92 3.25 -46.84
C GLY A 367 -9.48 4.66 -47.27
N PHE A 368 -8.24 5.08 -46.97
CA PHE A 368 -7.70 6.38 -47.39
C PHE A 368 -6.93 6.32 -48.72
N GLY A 369 -7.23 5.33 -49.58
CA GLY A 369 -6.56 5.19 -50.87
C GLY A 369 -6.83 6.35 -51.84
N GLU A 370 -8.09 6.75 -51.97
CA GLU A 370 -8.49 7.81 -52.91
C GLU A 370 -7.83 9.16 -52.61
N VAL A 371 -7.70 9.51 -51.32
CA VAL A 371 -7.02 10.76 -50.92
C VAL A 371 -5.52 10.71 -51.20
N LEU A 372 -4.88 9.55 -51.08
CA LEU A 372 -3.47 9.39 -51.44
C LEU A 372 -3.25 9.50 -52.95
N ASP A 373 -4.16 8.92 -53.74
CA ASP A 373 -4.11 8.99 -55.21
C ASP A 373 -4.45 10.40 -55.73
N TYR A 374 -5.28 11.14 -55.01
CA TYR A 374 -5.52 12.56 -55.23
C TYR A 374 -4.27 13.39 -54.88
N PHE A 375 -3.70 13.15 -53.70
CA PHE A 375 -2.56 13.91 -53.18
C PHE A 375 -1.29 13.70 -54.02
N SER A 376 -1.06 12.51 -54.58
CA SER A 376 0.10 12.22 -55.43
C SER A 376 0.14 13.04 -56.73
N LYS A 377 -1.01 13.60 -57.15
CA LYS A 377 -1.15 14.45 -58.34
C LYS A 377 -0.96 15.94 -58.04
N ILE A 378 -0.77 16.31 -56.77
CA ILE A 378 -0.59 17.70 -56.36
C ILE A 378 0.83 18.18 -56.71
N GLU A 379 0.92 19.32 -57.36
CA GLU A 379 2.18 20.02 -57.61
C GLU A 379 2.67 20.67 -56.31
N ILE A 380 3.77 20.14 -55.76
CA ILE A 380 4.39 20.64 -54.54
C ILE A 380 5.45 21.71 -54.92
N PRO A 381 5.33 22.96 -54.44
CA PRO A 381 6.32 24.00 -54.69
C PRO A 381 7.72 23.62 -54.18
N GLN A 382 8.76 24.04 -54.91
CA GLN A 382 10.15 23.91 -54.49
C GLN A 382 10.57 25.12 -53.63
N GLY A 383 11.54 24.96 -52.73
CA GLY A 383 12.13 26.07 -51.97
C GLY A 383 11.47 26.37 -50.61
N PHE A 384 11.26 25.33 -49.78
CA PHE A 384 10.76 25.50 -48.41
C PHE A 384 11.78 26.22 -47.51
N SER A 385 11.37 27.36 -46.95
CA SER A 385 12.12 28.09 -45.93
C SER A 385 11.21 28.36 -44.72
N ARG A 386 11.79 28.47 -43.52
CA ARG A 386 10.98 28.70 -42.31
C ARG A 386 10.10 29.97 -42.39
N SER A 387 10.47 30.94 -43.20
CA SER A 387 9.72 32.19 -43.42
C SER A 387 8.55 32.05 -44.39
N ASN A 388 8.55 31.09 -45.32
CA ASN A 388 7.50 30.95 -46.35
C ASN A 388 6.55 29.76 -46.15
N VAL A 389 6.82 28.87 -45.19
CA VAL A 389 6.01 27.65 -44.96
C VAL A 389 4.54 27.95 -44.75
N LYS A 390 4.21 28.97 -43.95
CA LYS A 390 2.81 29.31 -43.66
C LYS A 390 2.04 29.73 -44.92
N ASP A 391 2.70 30.48 -45.78
CA ASP A 391 2.12 30.98 -47.02
C ASP A 391 1.95 29.82 -48.03
N ILE A 392 2.96 28.96 -48.15
CA ILE A 392 2.91 27.76 -49.01
C ILE A 392 1.79 26.82 -48.54
N GLU A 393 1.71 26.52 -47.24
CA GLU A 393 0.62 25.67 -46.75
C GLU A 393 -0.76 26.31 -46.96
N ALA A 394 -0.89 27.63 -46.80
CA ALA A 394 -2.14 28.34 -47.04
C ALA A 394 -2.54 28.27 -48.53
N GLU A 395 -1.59 28.41 -49.44
CA GLU A 395 -1.80 28.28 -50.89
C GLU A 395 -2.21 26.85 -51.26
N LEU A 396 -1.50 25.84 -50.77
CA LEU A 396 -1.82 24.43 -50.99
C LEU A 396 -3.21 24.09 -50.46
N ARG A 397 -3.56 24.54 -49.25
CA ARG A 397 -4.90 24.36 -48.69
C ARG A 397 -5.96 25.01 -49.57
N LYS A 398 -5.76 26.27 -49.98
CA LYS A 398 -6.71 27.00 -50.82
C LYS A 398 -6.96 26.30 -52.15
N LYS A 399 -5.91 25.72 -52.76
CA LYS A 399 -5.97 25.09 -54.07
C LYS A 399 -6.52 23.67 -54.06
N TYR A 400 -6.20 22.87 -53.04
CA TYR A 400 -6.40 21.42 -53.09
C TYR A 400 -7.31 20.84 -52.00
N LEU A 401 -7.57 21.55 -50.89
CA LEU A 401 -8.33 20.98 -49.76
C LEU A 401 -9.78 20.64 -50.14
N ALA A 402 -10.39 21.41 -51.04
CA ALA A 402 -11.77 21.16 -51.51
C ALA A 402 -11.90 20.00 -52.51
N GLY A 403 -10.78 19.45 -53.00
CA GLY A 403 -10.80 18.44 -54.07
C GLY A 403 -10.98 17.01 -53.58
N ASN A 404 -10.89 16.74 -52.27
CA ASN A 404 -11.16 15.43 -51.69
C ASN A 404 -11.65 15.58 -50.24
N GLU A 405 -12.76 14.93 -49.89
CA GLU A 405 -13.40 15.07 -48.58
C GLU A 405 -12.52 14.55 -47.41
N ASP A 406 -11.69 13.54 -47.65
CA ASP A 406 -10.82 12.96 -46.62
C ASP A 406 -9.55 13.78 -46.39
N LEU A 407 -9.22 14.70 -47.30
CA LEU A 407 -8.07 15.58 -47.16
C LEU A 407 -8.39 16.71 -46.17
N LYS A 408 -8.17 16.45 -44.88
CA LYS A 408 -8.51 17.39 -43.80
C LYS A 408 -7.52 18.55 -43.68
N ASP A 409 -6.26 18.33 -44.04
CA ASP A 409 -5.22 19.37 -44.00
C ASP A 409 -4.02 18.95 -44.88
N ILE A 410 -3.17 19.92 -45.22
CA ILE A 410 -1.87 19.71 -45.87
C ILE A 410 -0.82 20.37 -44.98
N VAL A 411 0.22 19.63 -44.62
CA VAL A 411 1.27 20.14 -43.72
C VAL A 411 2.67 19.90 -44.24
N VAL A 412 3.54 20.84 -43.94
CA VAL A 412 4.99 20.73 -44.13
C VAL A 412 5.62 20.23 -42.84
N ILE A 413 6.24 19.05 -42.88
CA ILE A 413 6.93 18.44 -41.74
C ILE A 413 8.43 18.48 -41.96
N TYR A 414 9.12 19.04 -40.97
CA TYR A 414 10.58 18.99 -40.83
C TYR A 414 10.96 17.78 -39.98
N SER A 415 11.72 16.85 -40.57
CA SER A 415 12.30 15.71 -39.87
C SER A 415 13.81 15.64 -40.10
N SER A 416 14.48 14.72 -39.40
CA SER A 416 15.90 14.44 -39.62
C SER A 416 16.22 14.04 -41.07
N SER A 417 15.24 13.50 -41.79
CA SER A 417 15.33 13.09 -43.20
C SER A 417 15.03 14.21 -44.22
N GLY A 418 14.72 15.43 -43.77
CA GLY A 418 14.45 16.58 -44.64
C GLY A 418 13.06 17.18 -44.47
N VAL A 419 12.59 17.88 -45.50
CA VAL A 419 11.30 18.58 -45.52
C VAL A 419 10.34 17.80 -46.41
N THR A 420 9.17 17.45 -45.86
CA THR A 420 8.15 16.69 -46.59
C THR A 420 6.80 17.38 -46.47
N VAL A 421 6.03 17.40 -47.56
CA VAL A 421 4.62 17.82 -47.52
C VAL A 421 3.75 16.58 -47.44
N ARG A 422 2.82 16.57 -46.49
CA ARG A 422 2.02 15.38 -46.17
C ARG A 422 0.53 15.73 -46.11
N PRO A 423 -0.34 14.84 -46.63
CA PRO A 423 -1.77 14.96 -46.39
C PRO A 423 -2.07 14.58 -44.94
N LYS A 424 -3.07 15.23 -44.35
CA LYS A 424 -3.70 14.76 -43.12
C LYS A 424 -5.09 14.23 -43.39
N VAL A 425 -5.40 13.15 -42.70
CA VAL A 425 -6.73 12.53 -42.66
C VAL A 425 -7.24 12.48 -41.22
N GLU A 426 -8.55 12.39 -41.06
CA GLU A 426 -9.14 12.09 -39.76
C GLU A 426 -9.06 10.58 -39.51
N LEU A 427 -8.17 10.20 -38.60
CA LEU A 427 -7.95 8.82 -38.19
C LEU A 427 -8.58 8.60 -36.81
N VAL A 428 -9.43 7.58 -36.71
CA VAL A 428 -9.97 7.12 -35.44
C VAL A 428 -9.21 5.88 -34.99
N PHE A 429 -8.73 5.88 -33.75
CA PHE A 429 -8.12 4.70 -33.16
C PHE A 429 -8.44 4.60 -31.67
N TYR A 430 -8.36 3.38 -31.15
CA TYR A 430 -8.44 3.10 -29.73
C TYR A 430 -7.06 2.75 -29.21
N MET A 431 -6.68 3.37 -28.10
CA MET A 431 -5.43 3.11 -27.41
C MET A 431 -5.78 2.94 -25.93
N ASP A 432 -5.47 1.75 -25.41
CA ASP A 432 -5.90 1.33 -24.07
C ASP A 432 -7.41 1.60 -23.80
N GLY A 433 -8.26 1.21 -24.74
CA GLY A 433 -9.72 1.40 -24.65
C GLY A 433 -10.23 2.85 -24.80
N GLU A 434 -9.37 3.86 -24.79
CA GLU A 434 -9.75 5.26 -25.03
C GLU A 434 -9.84 5.56 -26.53
N LYS A 435 -10.96 6.13 -26.96
CA LYS A 435 -11.15 6.59 -28.34
C LYS A 435 -10.37 7.88 -28.59
N VAL A 436 -9.48 7.85 -29.57
CA VAL A 436 -8.71 8.99 -30.05
C VAL A 436 -9.13 9.33 -31.47
N VAL A 437 -9.49 10.59 -31.70
CA VAL A 437 -9.74 11.15 -33.04
C VAL A 437 -8.58 12.07 -33.36
N SER A 438 -7.75 11.66 -34.32
CA SER A 438 -6.49 12.31 -34.66
C SER A 438 -6.52 12.83 -36.09
N TRP A 439 -6.00 14.03 -36.31
CA TRP A 439 -5.64 14.49 -37.65
C TRP A 439 -4.24 13.97 -37.97
N ALA A 440 -4.18 12.71 -38.39
CA ALA A 440 -2.93 12.00 -38.63
C ALA A 440 -2.36 12.37 -40.00
N ASN A 441 -1.04 12.60 -40.07
CA ASN A 441 -0.37 12.77 -41.36
C ASN A 441 0.03 11.42 -41.95
N ILE A 442 -0.10 11.26 -43.26
CA ILE A 442 0.30 10.03 -43.96
C ILE A 442 1.68 10.24 -44.58
N MET A 443 2.55 9.24 -44.44
CA MET A 443 3.88 9.20 -45.05
C MET A 443 4.21 7.75 -45.41
N GLU A 444 5.01 7.53 -46.44
CA GLU A 444 5.60 6.22 -46.72
C GLU A 444 6.68 5.90 -45.68
N ARG A 445 6.49 4.78 -44.96
CA ARG A 445 7.29 4.40 -43.80
C ARG A 445 7.67 2.92 -43.84
N THR A 446 7.70 2.32 -45.02
CA THR A 446 7.98 0.89 -45.28
C THR A 446 9.28 0.40 -44.64
N GLU A 447 10.26 1.27 -44.41
CA GLU A 447 11.53 0.94 -43.75
C GLU A 447 11.54 1.12 -42.22
N LEU A 448 10.44 1.58 -41.61
CA LEU A 448 10.38 1.89 -40.18
C LEU A 448 9.72 0.77 -39.38
N LYS A 449 10.27 0.51 -38.18
CA LYS A 449 9.82 -0.56 -37.28
C LYS A 449 8.34 -0.47 -36.86
N TYR A 450 7.78 0.74 -36.79
CA TYR A 450 6.41 0.97 -36.34
C TYR A 450 5.60 1.68 -37.43
N PRO A 451 4.45 1.13 -37.86
CA PRO A 451 3.62 1.70 -38.91
C PRO A 451 2.83 2.93 -38.46
N ILE A 452 2.82 3.22 -37.15
CA ILE A 452 2.21 4.41 -36.58
C ILE A 452 3.08 4.99 -35.45
N ILE A 453 3.15 6.33 -35.41
CA ILE A 453 3.68 7.09 -34.29
C ILE A 453 2.54 7.93 -33.74
N VAL A 454 2.27 7.82 -32.44
CA VAL A 454 1.31 8.69 -31.75
C VAL A 454 2.06 9.90 -31.17
N GLY A 455 1.71 11.08 -31.67
CA GLY A 455 2.37 12.33 -31.28
C GLY A 455 1.68 13.02 -30.10
N ARG A 456 2.38 13.98 -29.49
CA ARG A 456 1.95 14.67 -28.25
C ARG A 456 0.54 15.30 -28.29
N LYS A 457 0.02 15.66 -29.47
CA LYS A 457 -1.35 16.19 -29.61
C LYS A 457 -2.43 15.22 -29.14
N ASP A 458 -2.18 13.93 -29.34
CA ASP A 458 -3.15 12.86 -29.14
C ASP A 458 -2.92 12.14 -27.80
N LEU A 459 -1.88 12.54 -27.05
CA LEU A 459 -1.49 11.95 -25.76
C LEU A 459 -2.05 12.69 -24.52
N LYS A 460 -2.97 13.64 -24.71
CA LYS A 460 -3.43 14.53 -23.61
C LYS A 460 -4.08 13.79 -22.45
N ARG A 461 -4.75 12.66 -22.74
CA ARG A 461 -5.46 11.80 -21.78
C ARG A 461 -4.59 10.71 -21.17
N PHE A 462 -3.30 10.70 -21.50
CA PHE A 462 -2.40 9.62 -21.13
C PHE A 462 -1.19 10.14 -20.33
N LEU A 463 -0.64 9.28 -19.49
CA LEU A 463 0.65 9.42 -18.83
C LEU A 463 1.58 8.34 -19.39
N ILE A 464 2.83 8.70 -19.66
CA ILE A 464 3.77 7.80 -20.34
C ILE A 464 4.73 7.23 -19.31
N GLN A 465 4.73 5.91 -19.17
CA GLN A 465 5.69 5.16 -18.37
C GLN A 465 6.92 4.87 -19.24
N ILE A 466 8.07 5.40 -18.81
CA ILE A 466 9.36 5.29 -19.51
C ILE A 466 10.13 4.09 -18.99
#